data_AF-A0A7W1FR19-F1
#
_entry.id   AF-A0A7W1FR19-F1
#
_cell.length_a   1.000
_cell.length_b   1.000
_cell.length_c   1.000
_cell.angle_alpha   90.00
_cell.angle_beta   90.00
_cell.angle_gamma   90.00
#
_symmetry.space_group_name_H-M   'P 1'
#
loop_
_entity.id
_entity.type
_entity.pdbx_description
1 polymer ?
#
loop_
_entity_poly.entity_id
_entity_poly.type
_entity_poly.pdbx_seq_one_letter_code
_entity_poly.pdbx_strand_id
1 'polypeptide(L)'
;MNSTETRPSVGAAQIGIALLALGTASIHLYLFLIEGFLGNGKMLPIYQLLFVGNFFAYVTLAAALVLPISSLARFRSLIRTLLIAIAVASIASYFYVGVLDVVGNVDKAIEVLLIVLVTVHAATSSPEEDLAGRYAGGALGAAVQLVIGIAVGGVMFLILTPFMV
;
A
#
# COMPACT_ATOMS: atom_id res chain seq x y z
N MET A 1 -5.80 0.89 43.48
CA MET A 1 -5.51 1.47 42.16
C MET A 1 -5.35 0.30 41.19
N ASN A 2 -6.39 -0.01 40.40
CA ASN A 2 -6.31 -1.04 39.36
C ASN A 2 -5.87 -0.39 38.05
N SER A 3 -4.59 -0.51 37.73
CA SER A 3 -4.05 -0.15 36.42
C SER A 3 -4.42 -1.26 35.44
N THR A 4 -5.62 -1.20 34.86
CA THR A 4 -5.91 -1.99 33.66
C THR A 4 -5.11 -1.40 32.52
N GLU A 5 -3.89 -1.88 32.32
CA GLU A 5 -3.12 -1.66 31.10
C GLU A 5 -3.95 -2.14 29.90
N THR A 6 -4.59 -1.21 29.19
CA THR A 6 -5.16 -1.47 27.87
C THR A 6 -4.01 -1.81 26.93
N ARG A 7 -3.80 -3.11 26.68
CA ARG A 7 -2.85 -3.58 25.67
C ARG A 7 -3.25 -2.99 24.31
N PRO A 8 -2.29 -2.51 23.49
CA PRO A 8 -2.57 -2.12 22.12
C PRO A 8 -3.12 -3.33 21.36
N SER A 9 -4.40 -3.33 21.00
CA SER A 9 -5.02 -4.42 20.24
C SER A 9 -4.98 -4.09 18.75
N VAL A 10 -4.38 -4.97 17.95
CA VAL A 10 -4.42 -4.89 16.48
C VAL A 10 -5.80 -5.37 16.02
N GLY A 11 -6.52 -4.52 15.26
CA GLY A 11 -7.84 -4.85 14.75
C GLY A 11 -7.80 -5.82 13.56
N ALA A 12 -8.89 -6.57 13.34
CA ALA A 12 -8.98 -7.53 12.23
C ALA A 12 -8.70 -6.89 10.84
N ALA A 13 -9.15 -5.65 10.62
CA ALA A 13 -8.86 -4.92 9.38
C ALA A 13 -7.37 -4.63 9.20
N GLN A 14 -6.63 -4.30 10.28
CA GLN A 14 -5.19 -4.08 10.20
C GLN A 14 -4.43 -5.36 9.87
N ILE A 15 -4.85 -6.50 10.44
CA ILE A 15 -4.29 -7.81 10.10
C ILE A 15 -4.53 -8.11 8.62
N GLY A 16 -5.76 -7.91 8.13
CA GLY A 16 -6.08 -8.12 6.72
C GLY A 16 -5.25 -7.22 5.79
N ILE A 17 -5.07 -5.94 6.14
CA ILE A 17 -4.21 -5.01 5.39
C ILE A 17 -2.77 -5.54 5.34
N ALA A 18 -2.23 -5.96 6.47
CA ALA A 18 -0.88 -6.50 6.54
C ALA A 18 -0.72 -7.76 5.69
N LEU A 19 -1.68 -8.68 5.75
CA LEU A 19 -1.64 -9.91 4.94
C LEU A 19 -1.69 -9.61 3.44
N LEU A 20 -2.61 -8.73 3.00
CA LEU A 20 -2.71 -8.33 1.60
C LEU A 20 -1.44 -7.61 1.12
N ALA A 21 -0.95 -6.65 1.89
CA ALA A 21 0.27 -5.91 1.56
C ALA A 21 1.51 -6.82 1.51
N LEU A 22 1.66 -7.76 2.45
CA LEU A 22 2.76 -8.73 2.44
C LEU A 22 2.64 -9.74 1.30
N GLY A 23 1.41 -10.12 0.92
CA GLY A 23 1.14 -10.94 -0.26
C GLY A 23 1.61 -10.25 -1.54
N THR A 24 1.15 -9.01 -1.77
CA THR A 24 1.61 -8.18 -2.90
C THR A 24 3.12 -7.94 -2.87
N ALA A 25 3.70 -7.63 -1.71
CA ALA A 25 5.15 -7.46 -1.58
C ALA A 25 5.91 -8.72 -1.99
N SER A 26 5.41 -9.90 -1.59
CA SER A 26 6.01 -11.19 -1.92
C SER A 26 5.95 -11.47 -3.43
N ILE A 27 4.85 -11.10 -4.10
CA ILE A 27 4.74 -11.21 -5.56
C ILE A 27 5.72 -10.26 -6.25
N HIS A 28 5.83 -9.01 -5.81
CA HIS A 28 6.82 -8.08 -6.36
C HIS A 28 8.26 -8.55 -6.15
N LEU A 29 8.57 -9.10 -4.98
CA LEU A 29 9.88 -9.69 -4.72
C LEU A 29 10.14 -10.90 -5.63
N TYR A 30 9.13 -11.74 -5.84
CA TYR A 30 9.22 -12.86 -6.79
C TYR A 30 9.50 -12.38 -8.22
N LEU A 31 8.75 -11.38 -8.72
CA LEU A 31 8.96 -10.82 -10.05
C LEU A 31 10.35 -10.17 -10.18
N PHE A 32 10.80 -9.45 -9.15
CA PHE A 32 12.15 -8.90 -9.12
C PHE A 32 13.21 -10.00 -9.15
N LEU A 33 13.14 -11.00 -8.27
CA LEU A 33 14.18 -12.01 -8.13
C LEU A 33 14.18 -13.02 -9.28
N ILE A 34 13.02 -13.56 -9.65
CA ILE A 34 12.93 -14.70 -10.57
C ILE A 34 12.82 -14.25 -12.02
N GLU A 35 11.97 -13.27 -12.32
CA GLU A 35 11.79 -12.79 -13.70
C GLU A 35 12.84 -11.72 -14.08
N GLY A 36 13.26 -10.92 -13.11
CA GLY A 36 14.26 -9.86 -13.28
C GLY A 36 15.71 -10.32 -13.07
N PHE A 37 16.12 -10.40 -11.81
CA PHE A 37 17.51 -10.51 -11.38
C PHE A 37 18.17 -11.86 -11.69
N LEU A 38 17.49 -12.98 -11.39
CA LEU A 38 17.92 -14.34 -11.71
C LEU A 38 17.35 -14.84 -13.05
N GLY A 39 16.49 -14.03 -13.68
CA GLY A 39 15.80 -14.37 -14.91
C GLY A 39 16.70 -14.32 -16.14
N ASN A 40 16.07 -14.35 -17.31
CA ASN A 40 16.77 -14.36 -18.60
C ASN A 40 17.28 -12.98 -19.07
N GLY A 41 17.24 -11.96 -18.19
CA GLY A 41 17.72 -10.60 -18.47
C GLY A 41 16.87 -9.77 -19.43
N LYS A 42 15.66 -10.24 -19.81
CA LYS A 42 14.77 -9.50 -20.72
C LYS A 42 14.02 -8.34 -20.05
N MET A 43 13.93 -8.35 -18.73
CA MET A 43 13.26 -7.29 -17.98
C MET A 43 14.16 -6.04 -17.91
N LEU A 44 13.64 -4.90 -18.42
CA LEU A 44 14.35 -3.63 -18.36
C LEU A 44 14.71 -3.26 -16.89
N PRO A 45 15.88 -2.65 -16.65
CA PRO A 45 16.34 -2.30 -15.29
C PRO A 45 15.34 -1.46 -14.49
N ILE A 46 14.58 -0.60 -15.15
CA ILE A 46 13.54 0.22 -14.52
C ILE A 46 12.45 -0.64 -13.87
N TYR A 47 12.00 -1.72 -14.51
CA TYR A 47 10.98 -2.61 -13.94
C TYR A 47 11.51 -3.36 -12.72
N GLN A 48 12.78 -3.76 -12.75
CA GLN A 48 13.43 -4.38 -11.59
C GLN A 48 13.46 -3.41 -10.41
N LEU A 49 13.80 -2.14 -10.65
CA LEU A 49 13.78 -1.08 -9.64
C LEU A 49 12.37 -0.84 -9.09
N LEU A 50 11.35 -0.81 -9.96
CA LEU A 50 9.95 -0.64 -9.55
C LEU A 50 9.45 -1.82 -8.71
N PHE A 51 9.79 -3.06 -9.08
CA PHE A 51 9.39 -4.24 -8.31
C PHE A 51 10.07 -4.31 -6.93
N VAL A 52 11.39 -4.11 -6.85
CA VAL A 52 12.06 -4.10 -5.54
C VAL A 52 11.62 -2.89 -4.69
N GLY A 53 11.36 -1.75 -5.34
CA GLY A 53 10.82 -0.55 -4.70
C GLY A 53 9.43 -0.81 -4.09
N ASN A 54 8.52 -1.43 -4.85
CA ASN A 54 7.20 -1.81 -4.36
C ASN A 54 7.28 -2.80 -3.20
N PHE A 55 8.16 -3.81 -3.27
CA PHE A 55 8.40 -4.73 -2.16
C PHE A 55 8.70 -3.96 -0.86
N PHE A 56 9.69 -3.06 -0.89
CA PHE A 56 10.04 -2.27 0.30
C PHE A 56 8.89 -1.36 0.73
N ALA A 57 8.22 -0.70 -0.21
CA ALA A 57 7.14 0.23 0.11
C ALA A 57 5.98 -0.47 0.84
N TYR A 58 5.51 -1.61 0.33
CA TYR A 58 4.43 -2.38 0.97
C TYR A 58 4.84 -2.92 2.34
N VAL A 59 6.04 -3.51 2.47
CA VAL A 59 6.52 -4.04 3.77
C VAL A 59 6.64 -2.92 4.79
N THR A 60 7.29 -1.80 4.44
CA THR A 60 7.51 -0.69 5.36
C THR A 60 6.20 -0.05 5.78
N LEU A 61 5.27 0.19 4.86
CA LEU A 61 3.98 0.81 5.19
C LEU A 61 3.06 -0.13 5.98
N ALA A 62 3.05 -1.43 5.67
CA ALA A 62 2.32 -2.42 6.45
C ALA A 62 2.85 -2.51 7.88
N ALA A 63 4.17 -2.58 8.04
CA ALA A 63 4.81 -2.56 9.35
C ALA A 63 4.49 -1.27 10.12
N ALA A 64 4.57 -0.11 9.45
CA ALA A 64 4.28 1.18 10.06
C ALA A 64 2.82 1.30 10.54
N LEU A 65 1.88 0.63 9.86
CA LEU A 65 0.47 0.64 10.25
C LEU A 65 0.16 -0.28 11.43
N VAL A 66 0.83 -1.44 11.52
CA VAL A 66 0.52 -2.50 12.52
C VAL A 66 1.35 -2.36 13.78
N LEU A 67 2.61 -1.91 13.69
CA LEU A 67 3.48 -1.83 14.85
C LEU A 67 2.95 -0.79 15.86
N PRO A 68 2.91 -1.12 17.17
CA PRO A 68 2.39 -0.23 18.21
C PRO A 68 3.42 0.86 18.60
N ILE A 69 3.92 1.59 17.60
CA ILE A 69 4.89 2.67 17.79
C ILE A 69 4.12 3.99 17.89
N SER A 70 4.12 4.59 19.09
CA SER A 70 3.37 5.82 19.39
C SER A 70 3.71 6.99 18.46
N SER A 71 4.98 7.12 18.05
CA SER A 71 5.41 8.17 17.11
C SER A 71 4.85 8.02 15.69
N LEU A 72 4.36 6.82 15.32
CA LEU A 72 3.72 6.54 14.03
C LEU A 72 2.20 6.71 14.08
N ALA A 73 1.58 6.73 15.27
CA ALA A 73 0.13 6.90 15.42
C ALA A 73 -0.35 8.18 14.71
N ARG A 74 0.45 9.25 14.81
CA ARG A 74 0.17 10.55 14.18
C ARG A 74 0.22 10.56 12.64
N PHE A 75 0.80 9.52 12.02
CA PHE A 75 0.97 9.39 10.57
C PHE A 75 0.06 8.33 9.94
N ARG A 76 -0.89 7.75 10.69
CA ARG A 76 -1.70 6.63 10.19
C ARG A 76 -2.51 6.99 8.94
N SER A 77 -3.08 8.19 8.88
CA SER A 77 -3.76 8.72 7.69
C SER A 77 -2.83 8.79 6.48
N LEU A 78 -1.61 9.29 6.68
CA LEU A 78 -0.58 9.36 5.64
C LEU A 78 -0.19 7.96 5.18
N ILE A 79 0.07 7.03 6.09
CA ILE A 79 0.44 5.64 5.78
C ILE A 79 -0.65 4.97 4.93
N ARG A 80 -1.92 5.11 5.32
CA ARG A 80 -3.06 4.60 4.54
C ARG A 80 -3.14 5.22 3.16
N THR A 81 -2.98 6.54 3.07
CA THR A 81 -2.99 7.27 1.80
C THR A 81 -1.86 6.80 0.89
N LEU A 82 -0.66 6.56 1.43
CA LEU A 82 0.49 6.05 0.68
C LEU A 82 0.28 4.62 0.19
N LEU A 83 -0.31 3.73 1.01
CA LEU A 83 -0.68 2.38 0.58
C LEU A 83 -1.62 2.42 -0.63
N ILE A 84 -2.63 3.30 -0.59
CA ILE A 84 -3.55 3.49 -1.72
C ILE A 84 -2.79 4.03 -2.94
N ALA A 85 -1.93 5.04 -2.76
CA ALA A 85 -1.20 5.65 -3.87
C ALA A 85 -0.27 4.68 -4.58
N ILE A 86 0.48 3.85 -3.82
CA ILE A 86 1.37 2.83 -4.39
C ILE A 86 0.57 1.77 -5.15
N ALA A 87 -0.52 1.27 -4.57
CA ALA A 87 -1.39 0.31 -5.23
C ALA A 87 -1.98 0.87 -6.54
N VAL A 88 -2.47 2.11 -6.52
CA VAL A 88 -2.98 2.77 -7.73
C VAL A 88 -1.90 2.92 -8.80
N ALA A 89 -0.69 3.38 -8.43
CA ALA A 89 0.41 3.53 -9.36
C ALA A 89 0.85 2.18 -9.96
N SER A 90 0.90 1.13 -9.13
CA SER A 90 1.25 -0.24 -9.51
C SER A 90 0.23 -0.84 -10.49
N ILE A 91 -1.07 -0.70 -10.20
CA ILE A 91 -2.17 -1.13 -11.08
C ILE A 91 -2.09 -0.40 -12.42
N ALA A 92 -1.98 0.93 -12.40
CA ALA A 92 -1.92 1.74 -13.63
C ALA A 92 -0.71 1.37 -14.50
N SER A 93 0.45 1.20 -13.87
CA SER A 93 1.70 0.81 -14.57
C SER A 93 1.57 -0.56 -15.24
N TYR A 94 0.95 -1.53 -14.55
CA TYR A 94 0.74 -2.88 -15.10
C TYR A 94 -0.11 -2.87 -16.38
N PHE A 95 -1.24 -2.17 -16.35
CA PHE A 95 -2.11 -2.07 -17.52
C PHE A 95 -1.51 -1.24 -18.64
N TYR A 96 -0.69 -0.23 -18.31
CA TYR A 96 0.02 0.57 -19.30
C TYR A 96 1.07 -0.24 -20.06
N VAL A 97 1.88 -1.03 -19.35
CA VAL A 97 2.92 -1.89 -19.94
C VAL A 97 2.29 -3.02 -20.76
N GLY A 98 1.11 -3.50 -20.38
CA GLY A 98 0.31 -4.42 -21.20
C GLY A 98 0.80 -5.88 -21.19
N VAL A 99 1.71 -6.25 -20.30
CA VAL A 99 2.17 -7.64 -20.12
C VAL A 99 1.22 -8.34 -19.15
N LEU A 100 0.03 -8.69 -19.66
CA LEU A 100 -1.04 -9.28 -18.87
C LEU A 100 -0.86 -10.80 -18.73
N ASP A 101 -0.67 -11.26 -17.50
CA ASP A 101 -0.42 -12.65 -17.13
C ASP A 101 -1.19 -13.04 -15.87
N VAL A 102 -1.19 -14.33 -15.51
CA VAL A 102 -1.98 -14.82 -14.38
C VAL A 102 -1.49 -14.24 -13.06
N VAL A 103 -0.16 -14.21 -12.84
CA VAL A 103 0.45 -13.76 -11.59
C VAL A 103 0.18 -12.27 -11.36
N GLY A 104 0.40 -11.43 -12.37
CA GLY A 104 0.12 -10.00 -12.30
C GLY A 104 -1.36 -9.69 -12.13
N ASN A 105 -2.27 -10.41 -12.80
CA ASN A 105 -3.71 -10.21 -12.61
C ASN A 105 -4.16 -10.56 -11.18
N VAL A 106 -3.63 -11.63 -10.59
CA VAL A 106 -3.88 -11.99 -9.19
C VAL A 106 -3.35 -10.91 -8.25
N ASP A 107 -2.13 -10.42 -8.49
CA ASP A 107 -1.56 -9.31 -7.73
C ASP A 107 -2.45 -8.06 -7.79
N LYS A 108 -2.99 -7.71 -8.96
CA LYS A 108 -3.86 -6.53 -9.11
C LYS A 108 -5.19 -6.70 -8.39
N ALA A 109 -5.74 -7.91 -8.34
CA ALA A 109 -6.90 -8.19 -7.52
C ALA A 109 -6.59 -8.00 -6.01
N ILE A 110 -5.42 -8.43 -5.55
CA ILE A 110 -4.97 -8.23 -4.15
C ILE A 110 -4.79 -6.74 -3.85
N GLU A 111 -4.18 -5.96 -4.75
CA GLU A 111 -4.01 -4.51 -4.59
C GLU A 111 -5.34 -3.76 -4.53
N VAL A 112 -6.33 -4.16 -5.34
CA VAL A 112 -7.69 -3.60 -5.25
C VAL A 112 -8.33 -3.92 -3.90
N LEU A 113 -8.23 -5.17 -3.42
CA LEU A 113 -8.72 -5.55 -2.10
C LEU A 113 -8.02 -4.77 -0.98
N LEU A 114 -6.72 -4.53 -1.13
CA LEU A 114 -5.93 -3.73 -0.20
C LEU A 114 -6.45 -2.29 -0.15
N ILE A 115 -6.70 -1.64 -1.28
CA ILE A 115 -7.29 -0.28 -1.35
C ILE A 115 -8.64 -0.25 -0.62
N VAL A 116 -9.52 -1.22 -0.89
CA VAL A 116 -10.83 -1.32 -0.24
C VAL A 116 -10.68 -1.45 1.28
N LEU A 117 -9.83 -2.38 1.74
CA LEU A 117 -9.69 -2.65 3.16
C LEU A 117 -9.00 -1.51 3.92
N VAL A 118 -8.02 -0.84 3.31
CA VAL A 118 -7.41 0.38 3.85
C VAL A 118 -8.45 1.49 4.01
N THR A 119 -9.35 1.64 3.03
CA THR A 119 -10.43 2.63 3.07
C THR A 119 -11.44 2.31 4.17
N VAL A 120 -11.85 1.04 4.30
CA VAL A 120 -12.72 0.57 5.39
C VAL A 120 -12.06 0.81 6.75
N HIS A 121 -10.77 0.49 6.88
CA HIS A 121 -10.03 0.72 8.12
C HIS A 121 -10.01 2.21 8.50
N ALA A 122 -9.77 3.11 7.53
CA ALA A 122 -9.87 4.55 7.75
C ALA A 122 -11.28 4.96 8.23
N ALA A 123 -12.33 4.42 7.60
CA ALA A 123 -13.72 4.76 7.93
C ALA A 123 -14.13 4.34 9.35
N THR A 124 -13.53 3.27 9.86
CA THR A 124 -13.77 2.74 11.22
C THR A 124 -12.82 3.30 12.28
N SER A 125 -11.83 4.11 11.90
CA SER A 125 -10.81 4.63 12.81
C SER A 125 -11.21 5.96 13.46
N SER A 126 -10.78 6.18 14.71
CA SER A 126 -10.98 7.44 15.45
C SER A 126 -9.86 8.45 15.14
N PRO A 127 -10.17 9.77 15.08
CA PRO A 127 -9.22 10.80 14.69
C PRO A 127 -8.27 11.31 15.80
N GLU A 128 -8.37 10.81 17.04
CA GLU A 128 -7.92 11.51 18.27
C GLU A 128 -6.42 11.90 18.34
N GLU A 129 -5.52 11.32 17.55
CA GLU A 129 -4.07 11.59 17.62
C GLU A 129 -3.37 11.82 16.27
N ASP A 130 -4.13 11.90 15.17
CA ASP A 130 -3.57 11.91 13.82
C ASP A 130 -3.40 13.33 13.26
N LEU A 131 -2.31 13.58 12.51
CA LEU A 131 -1.98 14.89 11.93
C LEU A 131 -3.07 15.40 10.97
N ALA A 132 -3.85 14.53 10.36
CA ALA A 132 -4.96 14.90 9.49
C ALA A 132 -6.19 15.42 10.27
N GLY A 133 -6.17 15.40 11.61
CA GLY A 133 -7.24 15.89 12.48
C GLY A 133 -8.58 15.25 12.12
N ARG A 134 -9.59 16.07 11.81
CA ARG A 134 -10.94 15.59 11.44
C ARG A 134 -10.98 14.68 10.20
N TYR A 135 -9.94 14.70 9.37
CA TYR A 135 -9.85 13.86 8.16
C TYR A 135 -9.10 12.55 8.38
N ALA A 136 -8.64 12.30 9.60
CA ALA A 136 -7.90 11.09 9.92
C ALA A 136 -8.78 9.84 9.99
N GLY A 137 -10.06 9.99 10.31
CA GLY A 137 -10.97 8.87 10.55
C GLY A 137 -12.41 9.19 10.16
N GLY A 138 -13.29 8.20 10.30
CA GLY A 138 -14.69 8.29 9.86
C GLY A 138 -14.86 8.27 8.34
N ALA A 139 -16.12 8.23 7.88
CA ALA A 139 -16.45 8.08 6.47
C ALA A 139 -15.89 9.21 5.59
N LEU A 140 -15.94 10.46 6.07
CA LEU A 140 -15.39 11.60 5.35
C LEU A 140 -13.85 11.52 5.25
N GLY A 141 -13.16 11.18 6.35
CA GLY A 141 -11.72 11.01 6.35
C GLY A 141 -11.26 9.90 5.42
N ALA A 142 -11.99 8.77 5.39
CA ALA A 142 -11.73 7.68 4.47
C ALA A 142 -11.88 8.09 3.00
N ALA A 143 -12.96 8.82 2.66
CA ALA A 143 -13.17 9.32 1.31
C ALA A 143 -12.05 10.29 0.88
N VAL A 144 -11.63 11.18 1.77
CA VAL A 144 -10.50 12.11 1.53
C VAL A 144 -9.20 11.36 1.29
N GLN A 145 -8.85 10.40 2.15
CA GLN A 145 -7.65 9.57 2.01
C GLN A 145 -7.66 8.76 0.71
N LEU A 146 -8.82 8.20 0.32
CA LEU A 146 -8.98 7.48 -0.95
C LEU A 146 -8.76 8.39 -2.16
N VAL A 147 -9.42 9.56 -2.20
CA VAL A 147 -9.29 10.50 -3.32
C VAL A 147 -7.86 11.02 -3.44
N ILE A 148 -7.24 11.40 -2.33
CA ILE A 148 -5.85 11.84 -2.31
C ILE A 148 -4.93 10.69 -2.75
N GLY A 149 -5.13 9.49 -2.23
CA GLY A 149 -4.34 8.31 -2.60
C GLY A 149 -4.42 8.03 -4.11
N ILE A 150 -5.62 8.05 -4.69
CA ILE A 150 -5.81 7.87 -6.14
C ILE A 150 -5.10 8.98 -6.93
N ALA A 151 -5.28 10.25 -6.53
CA ALA A 151 -4.65 11.37 -7.22
C ALA A 151 -3.11 11.30 -7.17
N VAL A 152 -2.55 11.04 -5.98
CA VAL A 152 -1.09 10.89 -5.79
C VAL A 152 -0.57 9.68 -6.57
N GLY A 153 -1.25 8.54 -6.52
CA GLY A 153 -0.89 7.35 -7.30
C GLY A 153 -0.92 7.61 -8.81
N GLY A 154 -1.91 8.34 -9.30
CA GLY A 154 -1.97 8.79 -10.69
C GLY A 154 -0.81 9.70 -11.08
N VAL A 155 -0.44 10.66 -10.23
CA VAL A 155 0.74 11.52 -10.46
C VAL A 155 2.03 10.70 -10.47
N MET A 156 2.19 9.76 -9.52
CA MET A 156 3.35 8.86 -9.50
C MET A 156 3.44 8.04 -10.79
N PHE A 157 2.33 7.46 -11.25
CA PHE A 157 2.28 6.76 -12.53
C PHE A 157 2.73 7.66 -13.69
N LEU A 158 2.17 8.87 -13.81
CA LEU A 158 2.52 9.81 -14.89
C LEU A 158 3.99 10.21 -14.89
N ILE A 159 4.59 10.38 -13.70
CA ILE A 159 6.03 10.67 -13.56
C ILE A 159 6.87 9.49 -14.05
N LEU A 160 6.42 8.26 -13.81
CA LEU A 160 7.14 7.05 -14.19
C LEU A 160 6.94 6.66 -15.66
N THR A 161 5.83 7.05 -16.29
CA THR A 161 5.45 6.68 -17.67
C THR A 161 6.58 6.87 -18.70
N PRO A 162 7.33 7.99 -18.72
CA PRO A 162 8.40 8.20 -19.71
C PRO A 162 9.56 7.21 -19.61
N PHE A 163 9.69 6.51 -18.48
CA PHE A 163 10.74 5.54 -18.24
C PHE A 163 10.30 4.09 -18.49
N MET A 164 9.02 3.84 -18.78
CA MET A 164 8.44 2.51 -18.99
C MET A 164 8.27 2.13 -20.47
N VAL A 165 8.95 2.82 -21.39
CA VAL A 165 8.85 2.60 -22.85
C VAL A 165 10.20 2.18 -23.41
#